data_AF-A0A833CZ14-F1
#
_entry.id   AF-A0A833CZ14-F1
#
_cell.length_a   1.000
_cell.length_b   1.000
_cell.length_c   1.000
_cell.angle_alpha   90.00
_cell.angle_beta   90.00
_cell.angle_gamma   90.00
#
_symmetry.space_group_name_H-M   'P 1'
#
loop_
_entity.id
_entity.type
_entity.pdbx_description
1 polymer ?
#
loop_
_entity_poly.entity_id
_entity_poly.type
_entity_poly.pdbx_seq_one_letter_code
_entity_poly.pdbx_strand_id
1 'polypeptide(L)' 'MPSSTLTLTKWDAAIVLKQDGSFEATLPQIQGEYIPDNVILGAALAFALRNENLCTLIRENFERECTGKK' A
#
# COMPACT_ATOMS: atom_id res chain seq x y z
N MET A 1 -22.60 7.82 -3.48
CA MET A 1 -21.78 6.66 -3.87
C MET A 1 -22.08 5.53 -2.90
N PRO A 2 -22.31 4.28 -3.35
CA PRO A 2 -22.53 3.17 -2.43
C PRO A 2 -21.26 2.97 -1.59
N SER A 3 -21.42 2.95 -0.28
CA SER A 3 -20.34 2.62 0.64
C SER A 3 -20.10 1.12 0.55
N SER A 4 -18.99 0.70 -0.09
CA SER A 4 -18.52 -0.68 -0.01
C SER A 4 -17.79 -0.85 1.32
N THR A 5 -18.40 -1.59 2.23
CA THR A 5 -17.73 -1.99 3.47
C THR A 5 -16.76 -3.12 3.14
N LEU A 6 -15.48 -2.90 3.39
CA LEU A 6 -14.44 -3.91 3.20
C LEU A 6 -14.24 -4.65 4.53
N THR A 7 -14.52 -5.95 4.56
CA THR A 7 -14.35 -6.76 5.78
C THR A 7 -12.94 -7.34 5.79
N LEU A 8 -12.13 -6.93 6.77
CA LEU A 8 -10.77 -7.42 6.97
C LEU A 8 -10.73 -8.50 8.05
N THR A 9 -9.96 -9.56 7.83
CA THR A 9 -9.62 -10.54 8.85
C THR A 9 -8.43 -10.05 9.69
N LYS A 10 -8.12 -10.78 10.77
CA LYS A 10 -7.08 -10.40 11.74
C LYS A 10 -5.68 -10.22 11.13
N TRP A 11 -5.40 -10.81 9.96
CA TRP A 11 -4.09 -10.80 9.33
C TRP A 11 -4.05 -10.04 8.00
N ASP A 12 -5.15 -9.39 7.63
CA ASP A 12 -5.21 -8.63 6.40
C ASP A 12 -4.58 -7.25 6.60
N ALA A 13 -3.74 -6.87 5.66
CA ALA A 13 -3.26 -5.51 5.48
C ALA A 13 -4.13 -4.83 4.42
N ALA A 14 -4.45 -3.55 4.63
CA ALA A 14 -5.21 -2.76 3.68
C ALA A 14 -4.56 -1.39 3.47
N ILE A 15 -4.50 -0.96 2.22
CA ILE A 15 -4.15 0.40 1.83
C ILE A 15 -5.32 0.96 1.03
N VAL A 16 -5.87 2.08 1.48
CA VAL A 16 -6.98 2.79 0.84
C VAL A 16 -6.43 4.08 0.24
N LEU A 17 -6.44 4.18 -1.09
CA LEU A 17 -6.12 5.40 -1.81
C LEU A 17 -7.39 6.24 -1.96
N LYS A 18 -7.36 7.49 -1.50
CA LYS A 18 -8.49 8.41 -1.58
C LYS A 18 -8.39 9.28 -2.83
N GLN A 19 -9.54 9.82 -3.26
CA GLN A 19 -9.61 10.68 -4.46
C GLN A 19 -8.84 11.99 -4.30
N ASP A 20 -8.65 12.47 -3.06
CA ASP A 20 -7.86 13.66 -2.76
C ASP A 20 -6.33 13.41 -2.82
N GLY A 21 -5.91 12.19 -3.19
CA GLY A 21 -4.51 11.81 -3.29
C GLY A 21 -3.89 11.38 -1.95
N SER A 22 -4.62 11.50 -0.84
CA SER A 22 -4.20 10.94 0.43
C SER A 22 -4.41 9.43 0.48
N PHE A 23 -3.82 8.77 1.48
CA PHE A 23 -4.04 7.35 1.71
C PHE A 23 -4.15 7.02 3.18
N GLU A 24 -4.86 5.94 3.46
CA GLU A 24 -4.92 5.31 4.78
C GLU A 24 -4.34 3.90 4.67
N ALA A 25 -3.63 3.46 5.71
CA ALA A 25 -3.12 2.11 5.79
C ALA A 25 -3.52 1.51 7.13
N THR A 26 -4.07 0.30 7.09
CA THR A 26 -4.35 -0.51 8.26
C THR A 26 -3.49 -1.75 8.19
N LEU A 27 -2.66 -1.95 9.22
CA LEU A 27 -1.82 -3.12 9.38
C LEU A 27 -2.26 -3.87 10.63
N PRO A 28 -2.29 -5.20 10.62
CA PRO A 28 -2.63 -5.97 11.80
C PRO A 28 -1.55 -5.80 12.87
N GLN A 29 -1.95 -5.77 14.14
CA GLN A 29 -1.00 -5.80 15.24
C GLN A 29 -0.44 -7.22 15.38
N ILE A 30 0.85 -7.37 15.12
CA ILE A 30 1.54 -8.66 15.20
C ILE A 30 2.31 -8.73 16.51
N GLN A 31 1.95 -9.72 17.32
CA GLN A 31 2.65 -10.09 18.54
C GLN A 31 3.13 -11.53 18.36
N GLY A 32 4.32 -11.70 17.79
CA GLY A 32 4.93 -13.00 17.51
C GLY A 32 6.20 -12.87 16.67
N GLU A 33 7.02 -13.91 16.63
CA GLU A 33 8.26 -13.93 15.84
C GLU A 33 8.03 -14.04 14.33
N TYR A 34 6.89 -14.60 13.91
CA TYR A 34 6.54 -14.75 12.50
C TYR A 34 5.58 -13.65 12.04
N ILE A 35 5.99 -12.94 10.98
CA ILE A 35 5.21 -11.91 10.31
C ILE A 35 4.82 -12.46 8.93
N PRO A 36 3.52 -12.59 8.61
CA PRO A 36 3.09 -13.02 7.28
C PRO A 36 3.56 -12.08 6.16
N ASP A 37 3.93 -12.66 5.01
CA ASP A 37 4.49 -11.89 3.88
C ASP A 37 3.55 -10.79 3.36
N ASN A 38 2.24 -11.03 3.37
CA ASN A 38 1.25 -10.02 2.98
C ASN A 38 1.27 -8.80 3.92
N VAL A 39 1.57 -8.99 5.20
CA VAL A 39 1.70 -7.91 6.16
C VAL A 39 3.01 -7.17 5.97
N ILE A 40 4.12 -7.88 5.70
CA ILE A 40 5.40 -7.25 5.37
C ILE A 40 5.26 -6.39 4.12
N LEU A 41 4.66 -6.93 3.05
CA LEU A 41 4.42 -6.21 1.80
C LEU A 41 3.53 -4.99 2.03
N GLY A 42 2.41 -5.14 2.74
CA GLY A 42 1.52 -4.04 3.08
C GLY A 42 2.23 -2.94 3.88
N ALA A 43 3.05 -3.31 4.86
CA ALA A 43 3.83 -2.38 5.65
C ALA A 43 4.89 -1.65 4.82
N ALA A 44 5.62 -2.38 3.96
CA ALA A 44 6.62 -1.82 3.08
C ALA A 44 6.01 -0.79 2.11
N LEU A 45 4.86 -1.12 1.50
CA LEU A 45 4.13 -0.20 0.63
C LEU A 45 3.63 1.02 1.39
N ALA A 46 3.00 0.83 2.56
CA ALA A 46 2.52 1.93 3.38
C ALA A 46 3.66 2.87 3.81
N PHE A 47 4.85 2.34 4.09
CA PHE A 47 6.03 3.13 4.45
C PHE A 47 6.63 3.85 3.26
N ALA A 48 6.74 3.18 2.11
CA ALA A 48 7.20 3.78 0.86
C ALA A 48 6.32 4.96 0.43
N LEU A 49 5.00 4.84 0.60
CA LEU A 49 4.04 5.91 0.31
C LEU A 49 4.19 7.15 1.21
N ARG A 50 4.87 7.04 2.36
CA ARG A 50 5.18 8.19 3.24
C ARG A 50 6.54 8.83 2.94
N ASN A 51 7.31 8.25 2.01
CA ASN A 51 8.63 8.73 1.64
C ASN A 51 8.59 9.28 0.21
N GLU A 52 8.71 10.60 0.07
CA GLU A 52 8.60 11.29 -1.22
C GLU A 52 9.64 10.82 -2.24
N ASN A 53 10.87 10.51 -1.80
CA ASN A 53 11.92 10.02 -2.69
C ASN A 53 11.58 8.64 -3.24
N LEU A 54 11.08 7.73 -2.40
CA LEU A 54 10.66 6.41 -2.83
C LEU A 54 9.43 6.48 -3.73
N CYS A 55 8.45 7.32 -3.40
CA CYS A 55 7.28 7.55 -4.25
C CYS A 55 7.69 8.04 -5.65
N THR A 56 8.64 8.96 -5.72
CA THR A 56 9.16 9.47 -6.99
C THR A 56 9.84 8.36 -7.78
N LEU A 57 10.68 7.56 -7.15
CA LEU A 57 11.36 6.43 -7.80
C LEU A 57 10.39 5.33 -8.26
N ILE A 58 9.33 5.05 -7.49
CA ILE A 58 8.25 4.13 -7.88
C ILE A 58 7.52 4.67 -9.11
N ARG A 59 7.18 5.97 -9.10
CA ARG A 59 6.50 6.63 -10.22
C ARG A 59 7.35 6.60 -11.49
N GLU A 60 8.60 7.01 -11.42
CA GLU A 60 9.53 7.03 -12.56
C GLU A 60 9.70 5.64 -13.17
N ASN A 61 9.86 4.61 -12.32
CA ASN A 61 9.92 3.23 -12.79
C ASN A 61 8.60 2.81 -13.46
N PHE A 62 7.46 3.10 -12.86
CA PHE A 62 6.17 2.78 -13.44
C PHE A 62 5.96 3.46 -14.79
N GLU A 63 6.26 4.75 -14.89
CA GLU A 63 6.18 5.50 -16.14
C GLU A 63 7.11 4.90 -17.19
N ARG A 64 8.37 4.61 -16.85
CA ARG A 64 9.31 3.98 -17.79
C ARG A 64 8.82 2.63 -18.32
N GLU A 65 8.37 1.74 -17.44
CA GLU A 65 7.98 0.38 -17.82
C GLU A 65 6.59 0.32 -18.49
N CYS A 66 5.65 1.17 -18.07
CA CYS A 66 4.26 1.11 -18.53
C CYS A 66 3.91 2.15 -19.61
N THR A 67 4.59 3.30 -19.65
CA THR A 67 4.39 4.33 -20.69
C THR A 67 5.46 4.33 -21.78
N GLY A 68 6.57 3.62 -21.58
CA GLY A 68 7.62 3.39 -22.59
C GLY A 68 7.24 2.47 -23.75
N LYS A 69 5.99 1.98 -23.82
CA LYS A 69 5.42 1.36 -25.02
C LYS A 69 4.69 2.41 -25.87
N LYS A 70 5.46 3.21 -26.60
CA LYS A 70 5.01 3.86 -27.83
C LYS A 70 6.07 3.73 -28.90
#